data_AF-A0A537QIP0-F1
#
_entry.id   AF-A0A537QIP0-F1
#
_cell.length_a   1.000
_cell.length_b   1.000
_cell.length_c   1.000
_cell.angle_alpha   90.00
_cell.angle_beta   90.00
_cell.angle_gamma   90.00
#
_symmetry.space_group_name_H-M   'P 1'
#
loop_
_entity.id
_entity.type
_entity.pdbx_description
1 polymer ?
#
loop_
_entity_poly.entity_id
_entity_poly.type
_entity_poly.pdbx_seq_one_letter_code
_entity_poly.pdbx_strand_id
1 'polypeptide(L)'
;VSVSVLDEARPADTLCFAIDGYDPVPGGHGGFSRSARDIAAMRRTHDLRRMIALLGERLPPTSRGDVEVRRCLSEGSNATMTILHLIHEGNAADLAAKMQDFSPGAVARRWKAGGSDVATSLAHPRWLAPPSRLSGLVVHEVRGGVAAPPR
;
A
#
# COMPACT_ATOMS: atom_id res chain seq x y z
N VAL A 1 -12.15 3.29 6.42
CA VAL A 1 -12.32 2.28 5.34
C VAL A 1 -11.40 1.12 5.68
N SER A 2 -11.91 -0.09 5.89
CA SER A 2 -11.03 -1.25 6.11
C SER A 2 -10.39 -1.62 4.77
N VAL A 3 -9.09 -1.92 4.80
CA VAL A 3 -8.32 -2.30 3.61
C VAL A 3 -8.77 -3.66 3.03
N SER A 4 -9.66 -4.37 3.73
CA SER A 4 -10.25 -5.67 3.36
C SER A 4 -11.04 -5.66 2.05
N VAL A 5 -11.53 -4.51 1.58
CA VAL A 5 -12.29 -4.41 0.32
C VAL A 5 -11.41 -4.64 -0.91
N LEU A 6 -10.09 -4.56 -0.78
CA LEU A 6 -9.16 -4.69 -1.91
C LEU A 6 -8.90 -6.15 -2.34
N ASP A 7 -9.23 -7.14 -1.51
CA ASP A 7 -8.99 -8.56 -1.81
C ASP A 7 -10.14 -9.18 -2.63
N GLU A 8 -11.29 -8.50 -2.73
CA GLU A 8 -12.48 -8.93 -3.49
C GLU A 8 -12.43 -8.53 -4.98
N ALA A 9 -11.45 -7.72 -5.39
CA ALA A 9 -11.30 -7.29 -6.78
C ALA A 9 -10.89 -8.46 -7.68
N ARG A 10 -11.34 -8.44 -8.94
CA ARG A 10 -10.95 -9.43 -9.98
C ARG A 10 -9.43 -9.58 -10.01
N PRO A 11 -8.89 -10.77 -10.35
CA PRO A 11 -7.44 -11.00 -10.41
C PRO A 11 -6.84 -10.23 -11.61
N ALA A 12 -6.61 -8.94 -11.40
CA ALA A 12 -6.00 -8.01 -12.32
C ALA A 12 -5.02 -7.12 -11.55
N ASP A 13 -4.02 -6.60 -12.24
CA ASP A 13 -3.08 -5.66 -11.64
C ASP A 13 -3.84 -4.43 -11.13
N THR A 14 -3.62 -4.07 -9.87
CA THR A 14 -4.44 -3.09 -9.15
C THR A 14 -3.58 -2.00 -8.54
N LEU A 15 -3.93 -0.74 -8.81
CA LEU A 15 -3.34 0.43 -8.14
C LEU A 15 -4.27 0.92 -7.04
N CYS A 16 -3.77 1.02 -5.80
CA CYS A 16 -4.50 1.51 -4.65
C CYS A 16 -3.82 2.75 -4.05
N PHE A 17 -4.63 3.72 -3.63
CA PHE A 17 -4.19 4.88 -2.88
C PHE A 17 -4.58 4.73 -1.41
N ALA A 18 -3.59 4.60 -0.53
CA ALA A 18 -3.78 4.63 0.90
C ALA A 18 -3.39 6.02 1.42
N ILE A 19 -4.35 6.77 1.98
CA ILE A 19 -4.13 8.14 2.43
C ILE A 19 -4.21 8.17 3.95
N ASP A 20 -3.06 8.38 4.59
CA ASP A 20 -2.98 8.65 6.02
C ASP A 20 -2.94 10.17 6.21
N GLY A 21 -4.08 10.73 6.61
CA GLY A 21 -4.25 12.17 6.77
C GLY A 21 -3.39 12.80 7.88
N TYR A 22 -2.88 12.00 8.83
CA TYR A 22 -1.99 12.49 9.90
C TYR A 22 -1.29 11.35 10.67
N ASP A 23 0.04 11.44 10.82
CA ASP A 23 0.82 10.64 11.77
C ASP A 23 1.09 11.45 13.05
N PRO A 24 0.57 11.04 14.23
CA PRO A 24 0.79 11.75 15.49
C PRO A 24 2.24 11.77 15.97
N VAL A 25 3.13 10.95 15.43
CA VAL A 25 4.54 10.91 15.85
C VAL A 25 5.48 10.85 14.64
N PRO A 26 5.71 11.98 13.94
CA PRO A 26 6.64 12.03 12.82
C PRO A 26 8.02 11.54 13.24
N GLY A 27 8.48 10.43 12.65
CA GLY A 27 9.82 9.87 12.90
C GLY A 27 10.02 9.17 14.25
N GLY A 28 9.01 9.08 15.12
CA GLY A 28 9.12 8.33 16.38
C GLY A 28 8.99 6.83 16.16
N HIS A 29 9.75 6.02 16.90
CA HIS A 29 9.61 4.55 16.96
C HIS A 29 8.33 4.11 17.70
N GLY A 30 7.21 4.80 17.51
CA GLY A 30 6.02 4.70 18.36
C GLY A 30 4.73 4.65 17.57
N GLY A 31 4.45 3.50 16.96
CA GLY A 31 3.14 3.12 16.44
C GLY A 31 3.07 3.11 14.92
N PHE A 32 3.35 1.96 14.30
CA PHE A 32 2.95 1.72 12.91
C PHE A 32 1.47 2.09 12.77
N SER A 33 1.17 3.10 11.93
CA SER A 33 -0.19 3.45 11.51
C SER A 33 -0.99 2.16 11.29
N ARG A 34 -2.25 2.14 11.72
CA ARG A 34 -3.15 0.99 11.47
C ARG A 34 -3.07 0.58 9.99
N SER A 35 -3.02 1.57 9.09
CA SER A 35 -2.81 1.37 7.66
C SER A 35 -1.51 0.65 7.33
N ALA A 36 -0.39 1.02 7.96
CA ALA A 36 0.91 0.36 7.74
C ALA A 36 0.90 -1.11 8.17
N ARG A 37 0.25 -1.44 9.29
CA ARG A 37 0.08 -2.84 9.73
C ARG A 37 -0.81 -3.64 8.78
N ASP A 38 -1.94 -3.05 8.37
CA ASP A 38 -2.87 -3.66 7.42
C ASP A 38 -2.16 -3.92 6.06
N ILE A 39 -1.40 -2.93 5.56
CA ILE A 39 -0.60 -3.03 4.33
C ILE A 39 0.47 -4.12 4.46
N ALA A 40 1.18 -4.21 5.59
CA ALA A 40 2.19 -5.25 5.80
C ALA A 40 1.59 -6.66 5.80
N ALA A 41 0.42 -6.83 6.41
CA ALA A 41 -0.30 -8.10 6.39
C ALA A 41 -0.75 -8.47 4.97
N MET A 42 -1.30 -7.52 4.21
CA MET A 42 -1.65 -7.74 2.80
C MET A 42 -0.43 -8.10 1.96
N ARG A 43 0.69 -7.40 2.16
CA ARG A 43 1.94 -7.66 1.42
C ARG A 43 2.35 -9.11 1.59
N ARG A 44 2.31 -9.61 2.83
CA ARG A 44 2.62 -11.00 3.13
C ARG A 44 1.70 -11.97 2.39
N THR A 45 0.39 -11.74 2.40
CA THR A 45 -0.58 -12.60 1.71
C THR A 45 -0.37 -12.59 0.20
N HIS A 46 -0.24 -11.41 -0.42
CA HIS A 46 -0.05 -11.30 -1.86
C HIS A 46 1.28 -11.90 -2.33
N ASP A 47 2.38 -11.68 -1.60
CA ASP A 47 3.67 -12.29 -1.92
C ASP A 47 3.61 -13.82 -1.83
N LEU A 48 2.86 -14.38 -0.87
CA LEU A 48 2.62 -15.84 -0.79
C LEU A 48 1.82 -16.35 -1.99
N ARG A 49 0.73 -15.68 -2.36
CA ARG A 49 -0.06 -16.04 -3.56
C ARG A 49 0.79 -15.99 -4.83
N ARG A 50 1.67 -14.99 -4.94
CA ARG A 50 2.62 -14.88 -6.05
C ARG A 50 3.65 -16.01 -6.04
N MET A 51 4.24 -16.33 -4.90
CA MET A 51 5.19 -17.44 -4.77
C MET A 51 4.54 -18.78 -5.13
N ILE A 52 3.30 -19.04 -4.70
CA ILE A 52 2.54 -20.25 -5.06
C ILE A 52 2.37 -20.36 -6.58
N ALA A 53 1.96 -19.28 -7.25
CA ALA A 53 1.81 -19.26 -8.70
C ALA A 53 3.14 -19.58 -9.42
N LEU A 54 4.23 -18.96 -8.97
CA LEU A 54 5.56 -19.17 -9.55
C LEU A 54 6.12 -20.58 -9.29
N LEU A 55 5.84 -21.16 -8.13
CA LEU A 55 6.18 -22.55 -7.85
C LEU A 55 5.38 -23.49 -8.76
N GLY A 56 4.11 -23.20 -8.99
CA GLY A 56 3.24 -23.94 -9.90
C GLY A 56 3.77 -24.05 -11.33
N GLU A 57 4.44 -23.00 -11.83
CA GLU A 57 5.10 -23.02 -13.14
C GLU A 57 6.28 -24.01 -13.20
N ARG A 58 6.96 -24.23 -12.06
CA ARG A 58 8.15 -25.10 -11.97
C ARG A 58 7.81 -26.56 -11.69
N LEU A 59 6.58 -26.87 -11.30
CA LEU A 59 6.16 -28.24 -11.03
C LEU A 59 6.12 -29.10 -12.30
N PRO A 60 6.54 -30.38 -12.23
CA PRO A 60 6.40 -31.30 -13.35
C PRO A 60 4.90 -31.57 -13.65
N PRO A 61 4.52 -31.87 -14.90
CA PRO A 61 3.12 -32.10 -15.27
C PRO A 61 2.44 -33.21 -14.47
N THR A 62 3.19 -34.24 -14.09
CA THR A 62 2.72 -35.38 -13.29
C THR A 62 2.21 -34.97 -11.92
N SER A 63 2.85 -33.98 -11.27
CA SER A 63 2.44 -33.48 -9.96
C SER A 63 1.23 -32.54 -10.03
N ARG A 64 0.95 -31.91 -11.17
CA ARG A 64 -0.18 -30.97 -11.32
C ARG A 64 -1.55 -31.66 -11.35
N GLY A 65 -1.59 -32.98 -11.59
CA GLY A 65 -2.82 -33.76 -11.56
C GLY A 65 -3.32 -34.08 -10.15
N ASP A 66 -2.45 -33.98 -9.14
CA ASP A 66 -2.77 -34.27 -7.76
C ASP A 66 -3.79 -33.26 -7.18
N VAL A 67 -4.77 -33.75 -6.42
CA VAL A 67 -5.86 -32.93 -5.88
C VAL A 67 -5.37 -31.89 -4.86
N GLU A 68 -4.41 -32.26 -4.01
CA GLU A 68 -3.85 -31.37 -3.00
C GLU A 68 -2.99 -30.28 -3.66
N VAL A 69 -2.22 -30.66 -4.69
CA VAL A 69 -1.45 -29.72 -5.48
C VAL A 69 -2.36 -28.72 -6.19
N ARG A 70 -3.43 -29.18 -6.86
CA ARG A 70 -4.38 -28.27 -7.53
C ARG A 70 -5.03 -27.30 -6.55
N ARG A 71 -5.40 -27.76 -5.35
CA ARG A 71 -5.96 -26.90 -4.30
C ARG A 71 -4.96 -25.84 -3.82
N CYS A 72 -3.68 -26.19 -3.71
CA CYS A 72 -2.65 -25.20 -3.39
C CYS A 72 -2.52 -24.17 -4.53
N LEU A 73 -2.46 -24.63 -5.78
CA LEU A 73 -2.30 -23.77 -6.94
C LEU A 73 -3.48 -22.83 -7.18
N SER A 74 -4.70 -23.16 -6.74
CA SER A 74 -5.86 -22.27 -6.86
C SER A 74 -5.77 -21.03 -5.96
N GLU A 75 -4.96 -21.06 -4.90
CA GLU A 75 -4.68 -19.88 -4.08
C GLU A 75 -3.64 -18.94 -4.73
N GLY A 76 -2.91 -19.46 -5.72
CA GLY A 76 -1.90 -18.71 -6.46
C GLY A 76 -2.50 -17.53 -7.24
N SER A 77 -1.77 -16.43 -7.32
CA SER A 77 -2.17 -15.27 -8.14
C SER A 77 -0.97 -14.71 -8.90
N ASN A 78 -1.20 -14.37 -10.17
CA ASN A 78 -0.23 -13.66 -10.99
C ASN A 78 -0.44 -12.15 -11.03
N ALA A 79 -1.55 -11.67 -10.44
CA ALA A 79 -1.84 -10.24 -10.35
C ALA A 79 -0.95 -9.57 -9.31
N THR A 80 -0.54 -8.34 -9.59
CA THR A 80 0.24 -7.51 -8.68
C THR A 80 -0.59 -6.35 -8.15
N MET A 81 -0.52 -6.10 -6.85
CA MET A 81 -1.10 -4.92 -6.24
C MET A 81 -0.03 -3.87 -5.96
N THR A 82 -0.23 -2.63 -6.42
CA THR A 82 0.63 -1.50 -6.09
C THR A 82 -0.12 -0.56 -5.16
N ILE A 83 0.43 -0.29 -3.98
CA ILE A 83 -0.12 0.65 -3.00
C ILE A 83 0.75 1.91 -2.99
N LEU A 84 0.14 3.04 -3.33
CA LEU A 84 0.68 4.37 -3.07
C LEU A 84 0.22 4.82 -1.70
N HIS A 85 1.12 4.75 -0.72
CA HIS A 85 0.84 5.13 0.67
C HIS A 85 1.28 6.57 0.90
N LEU A 86 0.30 7.47 0.84
CA LEU A 86 0.48 8.91 1.03
C LEU A 86 0.34 9.22 2.53
N ILE A 87 1.43 9.65 3.14
CA ILE A 87 1.50 10.00 4.55
C ILE A 87 1.67 11.51 4.64
N HIS A 88 0.65 12.21 5.14
CA HIS A 88 0.75 13.64 5.39
C HIS A 88 1.62 13.88 6.63
N GLU A 89 2.76 14.53 6.45
CA GLU A 89 3.61 14.94 7.56
C GLU A 89 3.03 16.19 8.23
N GLY A 90 2.68 16.06 9.51
CA GLY A 90 2.24 17.18 10.31
C GLY A 90 3.03 17.29 11.60
N ASN A 91 3.25 18.52 12.07
CA ASN A 91 3.91 18.77 13.35
C ASN A 91 2.96 18.42 14.51
N ALA A 92 3.43 17.59 15.46
CA ALA A 92 2.69 17.21 16.66
C ALA A 92 2.11 18.40 17.44
N ALA A 93 2.83 19.55 17.47
CA ALA A 93 2.35 20.78 18.11
C ALA A 93 1.10 21.37 17.41
N ASP A 94 0.96 21.16 16.11
CA ASP A 94 -0.20 21.63 15.35
C ASP A 94 -1.40 20.68 15.45
N LEU A 95 -1.23 19.42 15.90
CA LEU A 95 -2.30 18.42 15.89
C LEU A 95 -3.49 18.85 16.75
N ALA A 96 -3.21 19.30 17.98
CA ALA A 96 -4.24 19.73 18.92
C ALA A 96 -5.03 20.93 18.38
N ALA A 97 -4.34 21.91 17.81
CA ALA A 97 -4.97 23.06 17.17
C ALA A 97 -5.79 22.65 15.93
N LYS A 98 -5.28 21.73 15.11
CA LYS A 98 -5.93 21.23 13.89
C LYS A 98 -7.17 20.36 14.17
N MET A 99 -7.24 19.72 15.34
CA MET A 99 -8.42 18.95 15.78
C MET A 99 -9.52 19.83 16.38
N GLN A 100 -9.24 21.10 16.65
CA GLN A 100 -10.22 22.03 17.23
C GLN A 100 -10.60 23.15 16.26
N ASP A 101 -9.70 23.56 15.36
CA ASP A 101 -9.94 24.63 14.38
C ASP A 101 -10.51 24.10 13.06
N PHE A 102 -11.84 24.18 12.94
CA PHE A 102 -12.61 23.94 11.72
C PHE A 102 -13.03 25.23 11.02
N SER A 103 -12.37 26.35 11.29
CA SER A 103 -12.63 27.58 10.54
C SER A 103 -12.43 27.36 9.04
N PRO A 104 -13.18 28.07 8.17
CA PRO A 104 -13.04 27.92 6.72
C PRO A 104 -11.59 28.11 6.23
N GLY A 105 -10.84 29.05 6.83
CA GLY A 105 -9.44 29.28 6.50
C GLY A 105 -8.53 28.09 6.87
N ALA A 106 -8.76 27.45 8.03
CA ALA A 106 -8.01 26.27 8.43
C ALA A 106 -8.32 25.04 7.57
N VAL A 107 -9.59 24.85 7.18
CA VAL A 107 -9.98 23.78 6.26
C VAL A 107 -9.36 23.99 4.88
N ALA A 108 -9.44 25.21 4.32
CA ALA A 108 -8.86 25.53 3.02
C ALA A 108 -7.35 25.33 2.98
N ARG A 109 -6.62 25.70 4.05
CA ARG A 109 -5.17 25.44 4.17
C ARG A 109 -4.87 23.94 4.16
N ARG A 110 -5.64 23.13 4.90
CA ARG A 110 -5.47 21.67 4.95
C ARG A 110 -5.73 21.01 3.60
N TRP A 111 -6.78 21.43 2.88
CA TRP A 111 -7.04 20.94 1.52
C TRP A 111 -5.93 21.30 0.54
N LYS A 112 -5.42 22.54 0.59
CA LYS A 112 -4.32 22.97 -0.26
C LYS A 112 -3.05 22.17 0.01
N ALA A 113 -2.72 21.93 1.29
CA ALA A 113 -1.57 21.13 1.68
C ALA A 113 -1.69 19.68 1.18
N GLY A 114 -2.81 19.01 1.46
CA GLY A 114 -3.05 17.64 0.99
C GLY A 114 -3.04 17.51 -0.54
N GLY A 115 -3.61 18.48 -1.25
CA GLY A 115 -3.57 18.52 -2.72
C GLY A 115 -2.15 18.66 -3.28
N SER A 116 -1.32 19.50 -2.65
CA SER A 116 0.09 19.67 -3.02
C SER A 116 0.90 18.39 -2.78
N ASP A 117 0.68 17.71 -1.66
CA ASP A 117 1.36 16.46 -1.33
C ASP A 117 1.01 15.37 -2.35
N VAL A 118 -0.27 15.20 -2.68
CA VAL A 118 -0.73 14.25 -3.71
C VAL A 118 -0.09 14.55 -5.07
N ALA A 119 -0.13 15.80 -5.51
CA ALA A 119 0.42 16.19 -6.81
C ALA A 119 1.93 15.91 -6.91
N THR A 120 2.69 16.27 -5.87
CA THR A 120 4.14 16.03 -5.81
C THR A 120 4.45 14.52 -5.78
N SER A 121 3.65 13.76 -5.04
CA SER A 121 3.79 12.30 -4.93
C SER A 121 3.54 11.58 -6.25
N LEU A 122 2.48 11.97 -6.96
CA LEU A 122 2.12 11.40 -8.25
C LEU A 122 3.12 11.76 -9.35
N ALA A 123 3.76 12.93 -9.28
CA ALA A 123 4.77 13.34 -10.26
C ALA A 123 6.05 12.48 -10.21
N HIS A 124 6.28 11.69 -9.16
CA HIS A 124 7.52 10.96 -9.00
C HIS A 124 7.52 9.64 -9.79
N PRO A 125 8.49 9.37 -10.69
CA PRO A 125 8.42 8.23 -11.61
C PRO A 125 8.64 6.86 -10.96
N ARG A 126 9.05 6.80 -9.68
CA ARG A 126 9.43 5.54 -9.02
C ARG A 126 8.30 4.52 -8.92
N TRP A 127 7.05 4.95 -8.87
CA TRP A 127 5.90 4.02 -8.82
C TRP A 127 5.49 3.47 -10.19
N LEU A 128 6.05 3.99 -11.27
CA LEU A 128 5.90 3.45 -12.63
C LEU A 128 6.88 2.30 -12.91
N ALA A 129 7.86 2.07 -12.03
CA ALA A 129 8.81 0.99 -12.19
C ALA A 129 8.08 -0.36 -12.07
N PRO A 130 8.32 -1.31 -13.01
CA PRO A 130 7.67 -2.60 -12.95
C PRO A 130 8.07 -3.34 -11.65
N PRO A 131 7.11 -3.99 -10.98
CA PRO A 131 7.37 -4.72 -9.75
C PRO A 131 8.26 -5.94 -10.01
N SER A 132 8.97 -6.39 -8.98
CA SER A 132 9.77 -7.61 -9.09
C SER A 132 8.87 -8.81 -9.37
N ARG A 133 9.40 -9.83 -10.07
CA ARG A 133 8.62 -11.04 -10.36
C ARG A 133 8.09 -11.72 -9.10
N LEU A 134 8.80 -11.66 -7.98
CA LEU A 134 8.41 -12.30 -6.72
C LEU A 134 7.39 -11.48 -5.91
N SER A 135 7.20 -10.20 -6.25
CA SER A 135 6.30 -9.30 -5.54
C SER A 135 4.86 -9.55 -5.97
N GLY A 136 4.01 -9.95 -5.04
CA GLY A 136 2.55 -9.92 -5.23
C GLY A 136 1.96 -8.57 -4.84
N LEU A 137 2.64 -7.82 -3.95
CA LEU A 137 2.27 -6.46 -3.59
C LEU A 137 3.50 -5.57 -3.41
N VAL A 138 3.45 -4.37 -3.99
CA VAL A 138 4.47 -3.33 -3.88
C VAL A 138 3.91 -2.11 -3.18
N VAL A 139 4.67 -1.58 -2.22
CA VAL A 139 4.28 -0.37 -1.48
C VAL A 139 5.27 0.75 -1.81
N HIS A 140 4.74 1.90 -2.18
CA HIS A 140 5.50 3.13 -2.29
C HIS A 140 5.01 4.09 -1.22
N GLU A 141 5.82 4.31 -0.20
CA GLU A 141 5.58 5.36 0.79
C GLU A 141 5.99 6.71 0.21
N VAL A 142 5.08 7.67 0.29
CA VAL A 142 5.35 9.06 -0.08
C VAL A 142 4.98 9.96 1.08
N ARG A 143 5.95 10.79 1.50
CA ARG A 143 5.83 11.63 2.70
C ARG A 143 6.07 13.09 2.33
N GLY A 144 5.15 13.97 2.68
CA GLY A 144 5.29 15.42 2.42
C GLY A 144 5.64 15.77 0.96
N GLY A 145 5.17 14.96 0.00
CA GLY A 145 5.50 15.10 -1.42
C GLY A 145 6.86 14.55 -1.86
N VAL A 146 7.70 14.03 -0.97
CA VAL A 146 8.98 13.39 -1.30
C VAL A 146 8.86 11.88 -1.13
N ALA A 147 9.19 11.12 -2.18
CA ALA A 147 9.18 9.67 -2.12
C ALA A 147 10.28 9.17 -1.17
N ALA A 148 9.88 8.51 -0.09
CA ALA A 148 10.82 7.87 0.81
C ALA A 148 11.48 6.67 0.09
N PRO A 149 12.71 6.29 0.45
CA PRO A 149 13.27 5.02 0.00
C PRO A 149 12.35 3.86 0.45
N PRO A 150 12.23 2.80 -0.36
CA PRO A 150 11.39 1.67 0.01
C PRO A 150 12.03 0.95 1.22
N ARG A 151 11.20 0.48 2.15
CA ARG A 151 11.61 -0.42 3.23
C ARG A 151 11.35 -1.88 2.87
#